data_AF-A0A7W1UUI1-F1
#
_entry.id   AF-A0A7W1UUI1-F1
#
_cell.length_a   1.000
_cell.length_b   1.000
_cell.length_c   1.000
_cell.angle_alpha   90.00
_cell.angle_beta   90.00
_cell.angle_gamma   90.00
#
_symmetry.space_group_name_H-M   'P 1'
#
loop_
_entity.id
_entity.type
_entity.pdbx_description
1 polymer ?
#
loop_
_entity_poly.entity_id
_entity_poly.type
_entity_poly.pdbx_seq_one_letter_code
_entity_poly.pdbx_strand_id
1 'polypeptide(L)' 'MRAATDDIVVTGTFQLLGEERVFAGAVFDVVRATFRAPDGEEFDRDIVRAKDAVAVIAVAPPDH' A
#
# COMPACT_ATOMS: atom_id res chain seq x y z
N MET A 1 -20.74 24.90 12.35
CA MET A 1 -20.58 23.44 12.28
C MET A 1 -19.14 23.13 12.65
N ARG A 2 -18.88 22.75 13.91
CA ARG A 2 -17.52 22.41 14.38
C ARG A 2 -17.27 20.94 14.03
N ALA A 3 -16.15 20.64 13.36
CA ALA A 3 -15.64 19.28 13.32
C ALA A 3 -15.35 18.86 14.76
N ALA A 4 -16.00 17.80 15.23
CA ALA A 4 -15.59 17.13 16.44
C ALA A 4 -14.25 16.47 16.13
N THR A 5 -13.17 17.01 16.70
CA THR A 5 -11.91 16.31 16.78
C THR A 5 -12.08 15.28 17.88
N ASP A 6 -12.66 14.13 17.55
CA ASP A 6 -12.58 12.96 18.41
C ASP A 6 -11.10 12.54 18.40
N ASP A 7 -10.49 12.48 19.59
CA ASP A 7 -9.17 11.91 19.79
C ASP A 7 -9.20 10.46 19.29
N ILE A 8 -8.67 10.20 18.08
CA ILE A 8 -8.55 8.85 17.55
C ILE A 8 -7.45 8.14 18.35
N VAL A 9 -7.84 7.38 19.36
CA VAL A 9 -6.95 6.47 20.08
C VAL A 9 -6.72 5.24 19.19
N VAL A 10 -5.71 5.32 18.33
CA VAL A 10 -5.26 4.23 17.43
C VAL A 10 -4.49 3.18 18.24
N THR A 11 -5.11 2.04 18.56
CA THR A 11 -4.46 0.95 19.33
C THR A 11 -4.15 -0.30 18.50
N GLY A 12 -4.28 -0.23 17.18
CA GLY A 12 -4.06 -1.36 16.26
C GLY A 12 -3.08 -1.07 15.12
N THR A 13 -2.77 -2.11 14.34
CA THR A 13 -2.06 -1.99 13.06
C THR A 13 -3.03 -2.26 11.91
N PHE A 14 -2.71 -1.82 10.70
CA PHE A 14 -3.46 -2.21 9.52
C PHE A 14 -3.30 -3.71 9.29
N GLN A 15 -4.41 -4.39 9.01
CA GLN A 15 -4.41 -5.81 8.70
C GLN A 15 -4.94 -6.03 7.29
N LEU A 16 -4.18 -6.76 6.46
CA LEU A 16 -4.69 -7.27 5.19
C LEU A 16 -5.64 -8.45 5.47
N LEU A 17 -6.88 -8.34 5.01
CA LEU A 17 -7.92 -9.35 5.18
C LEU A 17 -8.03 -10.30 3.98
N GLY A 18 -7.77 -9.79 2.79
CA GLY A 18 -7.82 -10.59 1.57
C GLY A 18 -7.41 -9.80 0.34
N GLU A 19 -7.11 -10.53 -0.74
CA GLU A 19 -6.82 -9.97 -2.06
C GLU A 19 -7.59 -10.75 -3.13
N GLU A 20 -8.20 -10.01 -4.05
CA GLU A 20 -8.79 -10.54 -5.27
C GLU A 20 -8.01 -9.97 -6.47
N ARG A 21 -7.47 -10.84 -7.32
CA ARG A 21 -6.83 -10.38 -8.56
C ARG A 21 -7.91 -9.98 -9.56
N VAL A 22 -7.96 -8.69 -9.89
CA VAL A 22 -8.95 -8.13 -10.83
C VAL A 22 -8.37 -7.95 -12.23
N PHE A 23 -7.04 -7.89 -12.36
CA PHE A 23 -6.35 -7.85 -13.65
C PHE A 23 -5.00 -8.58 -13.57
N ALA A 24 -4.65 -9.30 -14.64
CA ALA A 24 -3.37 -9.98 -14.80
C ALA A 24 -2.71 -9.53 -16.11
N GLY A 25 -1.50 -8.99 -16.00
CA GLY A 25 -0.78 -8.43 -17.13
C GLY A 25 0.62 -9.04 -17.32
N ALA A 26 1.22 -8.73 -18.46
CA ALA A 26 2.60 -9.14 -18.72
C ALA A 26 3.58 -8.47 -17.73
N VAL A 27 3.37 -7.18 -17.44
CA VAL A 27 4.27 -6.32 -16.65
C VAL A 27 3.79 -6.13 -15.22
N PHE A 28 2.47 -5.98 -15.01
CA PHE A 28 1.87 -5.75 -13.70
C PHE A 28 0.54 -6.46 -13.57
N ASP A 29 0.16 -6.72 -12.32
CA ASP A 29 -1.16 -7.18 -11.93
C ASP A 29 -1.89 -6.07 -11.17
N VAL A 30 -3.22 -6.11 -11.15
CA VAL A 30 -4.02 -5.28 -10.24
C VAL A 30 -4.79 -6.21 -9.31
N VAL A 31 -4.68 -5.96 -8.01
CA VAL A 31 -5.47 -6.64 -6.98
C VAL A 31 -6.37 -5.64 -6.27
N ARG A 32 -7.60 -6.05 -5.96
CA ARG A 32 -8.41 -5.39 -4.94
C ARG A 32 -8.09 -6.03 -3.61
N ALA A 33 -7.56 -5.23 -2.69
CA ALA A 33 -7.19 -5.67 -1.36
C ALA A 33 -8.13 -5.06 -0.32
N THR A 34 -8.64 -5.90 0.58
CA THR A 34 -9.47 -5.46 1.71
C THR A 34 -8.61 -5.38 2.96
N PHE A 35 -8.69 -4.26 3.65
CA PHE A 35 -7.94 -3.98 4.88
C PHE A 35 -8.88 -3.71 6.04
N ARG A 36 -8.42 -4.05 7.24
CA ARG A 36 -8.94 -3.53 8.49
C ARG A 36 -8.02 -2.43 9.01
N ALA A 37 -8.56 -1.24 9.21
CA ALA A 37 -7.87 -0.14 9.87
C ALA A 37 -7.74 -0.41 11.39
N PRO A 38 -6.82 0.29 12.07
CA PRO A 38 -6.67 0.19 13.52
C PRO A 38 -7.92 0.53 14.34
N ASP A 39 -8.83 1.34 13.80
CA ASP A 39 -10.13 1.69 14.40
C ASP A 39 -11.19 0.61 14.18
N GLY A 40 -10.86 -0.45 13.43
CA GLY A 40 -11.74 -1.57 13.11
C GLY A 40 -12.53 -1.39 11.81
N GLU A 41 -12.46 -0.23 11.14
CA GLU A 41 -13.12 -0.01 9.84
C GLU A 41 -12.52 -0.90 8.76
N GLU A 42 -13.37 -1.49 7.92
CA GLU A 42 -12.94 -2.24 6.74
C GLU A 42 -13.04 -1.35 5.50
N PHE A 43 -11.99 -1.37 4.68
CA PHE A 43 -11.94 -0.60 3.45
C PHE A 43 -11.16 -1.32 2.34
N ASP A 44 -11.49 -1.00 1.10
CA ASP A 44 -10.83 -1.54 -0.08
C ASP A 44 -9.80 -0.58 -0.68
N ARG A 45 -8.74 -1.14 -1.27
CA ARG A 45 -7.78 -0.42 -2.12
C ARG A 45 -7.45 -1.24 -3.36
N ASP A 46 -7.43 -0.58 -4.50
CA ASP A 46 -6.85 -1.15 -5.71
C ASP A 46 -5.33 -0.95 -5.67
N ILE A 47 -4.57 -2.05 -5.82
CA ILE A 47 -3.12 -2.08 -5.71
C ILE A 47 -2.54 -2.57 -7.04
N VAL A 48 -1.64 -1.78 -7.62
CA VAL A 48 -0.82 -2.19 -8.77
C VAL A 48 0.43 -2.91 -8.26
N ARG A 49 0.57 -4.19 -8.61
CA ARG A 49 1.75 -5.01 -8.28
C ARG A 49 2.63 -5.12 -9.53
N ALA A 50 3.80 -4.49 -9.50
CA ALA A 50 4.82 -4.67 -10.51
C ALA A 50 5.65 -5.93 -10.21
N LYS A 51 6.07 -6.64 -11.26
CA LYS A 51 7.05 -7.73 -11.11
C LYS A 51 8.42 -7.13 -10.80
N ASP A 52 9.09 -7.74 -9.84
CA ASP A 52 10.38 -7.34 -9.23
C ASP A 52 11.22 -6.36 -10.06
N ALA A 53 11.46 -5.17 -9.51
CA ALA A 53 12.32 -4.15 -10.10
C ALA A 53 13.45 -3.80 -9.14
N VAL A 54 14.64 -3.59 -9.68
CA VAL A 54 15.81 -3.11 -8.93
C VAL A 54 16.31 -1.80 -9.54
N ALA A 55 16.85 -0.93 -8.69
CA ALA A 55 17.56 0.27 -9.10
C ALA A 55 19.04 0.13 -8.74
N VAL A 56 19.91 0.69 -9.57
CA VAL A 56 21.36 0.73 -9.33
C VAL A 56 21.78 2.18 -9.17
N ILE A 57 22.50 2.48 -8.09
CA ILE A 57 23.20 3.75 -7.93
C ILE A 57 24.61 3.55 -8.45
N ALA A 58 24.92 4.16 -9.59
CA ALA A 58 26.27 4.15 -10.13
C ALA A 58 27.16 5.09 -9.31
N VAL A 59 28.28 4.58 -8.81
CA VAL A 59 29.31 5.41 -8.16
C VAL A 59 30.40 5.68 -9.19
N ALA A 60 30.58 6.94 -9.56
CA ALA A 60 31.71 7.36 -10.39
C ALA A 60 33.00 7.41 -9.54
N PRO A 61 34.16 7.08 -10.11
CA PRO A 61 35.43 7.37 -9.45
C PRO A 61 35.53 8.88 -9.20
N PRO A 62 36.20 9.32 -8.12
CA PRO A 62 36.45 10.73 -7.90
C PRO A 62 37.21 11.32 -9.09
N ASP A 63 36.81 12.51 -9.52
CA ASP A 63 37.48 13.25 -10.58
C ASP A 63 38.96 13.49 -10.19
N HIS A 64 39.89 13.14 -11.07
CA HIS A 64 41.33 13.35 -10.89
C HIS A 64 41.76 14.77 -11.22
#